data_AF-S7MX33-F1
#
_entry.id   AF-S7MX33-F1
#
_cell.length_a   1.000
_cell.length_b   1.000
_cell.length_c   1.000
_cell.angle_alpha   90.00
_cell.angle_beta   90.00
_cell.angle_gamma   90.00
#
_symmetry.space_group_name_H-M   'P 1'
#
loop_
_entity.id
_entity.type
_entity.pdbx_description
1 polymer ?
#
loop_
_entity_poly.entity_id
_entity_poly.type
_entity_poly.pdbx_seq_one_letter_code
_entity_poly.pdbx_strand_id
1 'polypeptide(L)'
;MNPGGASSAPKFDASLDAEWQQWKATHGKVYGPDEEGWRRTVWEKNKKMVDLHNEEYKQGRSGYTLGMNAFSDMTQEEFRRTKCGKM
;
A
#
# COMPACT_ATOMS: atom_id res chain seq x y z
N MET A 1 -32.37 19.90 14.60
CA MET A 1 -32.00 18.53 14.19
C MET A 1 -30.99 18.66 13.06
N ASN A 2 -29.70 18.47 13.33
CA ASN A 2 -28.65 18.46 12.30
C ASN A 2 -28.15 17.02 12.16
N PRO A 3 -28.33 16.35 11.00
CA PRO A 3 -27.78 15.03 10.79
C PRO A 3 -26.39 15.16 10.14
N GLY A 4 -25.45 14.32 10.55
CA GLY A 4 -24.18 14.19 9.84
C GLY A 4 -23.01 13.99 10.77
N GLY A 5 -22.99 12.85 11.47
CA GLY A 5 -21.77 12.38 12.10
C GLY A 5 -20.67 12.30 11.04
N ALA A 6 -19.60 13.04 11.26
CA ALA A 6 -18.39 12.95 10.46
C ALA A 6 -17.84 11.53 10.59
N SER A 7 -18.09 10.70 9.57
CA SER A 7 -17.37 9.45 9.41
C SER A 7 -15.93 9.82 9.06
N SER A 8 -15.05 9.79 10.05
CA SER A 8 -13.61 9.96 9.89
C SER A 8 -13.03 8.74 9.16
N ALA A 9 -13.34 8.61 7.87
CA ALA A 9 -12.63 7.70 6.99
C ALA A 9 -11.15 8.12 6.93
N PRO A 10 -10.19 7.17 6.83
CA PRO A 10 -8.81 7.52 6.56
C PRO A 10 -8.77 8.41 5.30
N LYS A 11 -8.14 9.57 5.40
CA LYS A 11 -7.92 10.44 4.25
C LYS A 11 -6.83 9.81 3.39
N PHE A 12 -7.26 8.99 2.43
CA PHE A 12 -6.38 8.45 1.40
C PHE A 12 -5.91 9.54 0.46
N ASP A 13 -4.74 9.34 -0.16
CA ASP A 13 -4.25 10.28 -1.16
C ASP A 13 -5.05 10.10 -2.46
N ALA A 14 -5.88 11.09 -2.78
CA ALA A 14 -6.74 11.07 -3.95
C ALA A 14 -5.97 10.97 -5.28
N SER A 15 -4.71 11.42 -5.31
CA SER A 15 -3.85 11.31 -6.49
C SER A 15 -3.45 9.86 -6.80
N LEU A 16 -3.51 8.98 -5.79
CA LEU A 16 -3.14 7.58 -5.90
C LEU A 16 -4.32 6.66 -6.22
N ASP A 17 -5.55 7.17 -6.28
CA ASP A 17 -6.75 6.37 -6.59
C ASP A 17 -6.60 5.59 -7.89
N ALA A 18 -6.17 6.24 -8.97
CA ALA A 18 -6.02 5.59 -10.27
C ALA A 18 -4.98 4.46 -10.23
N GLU A 19 -3.84 4.70 -9.58
CA GLU A 19 -2.78 3.71 -9.44
C GLU A 19 -3.21 2.55 -8.54
N TRP A 20 -3.95 2.82 -7.47
CA TRP A 20 -4.53 1.80 -6.59
C TRP A 20 -5.48 0.89 -7.37
N GLN A 21 -6.41 1.45 -8.16
CA GLN A 21 -7.33 0.66 -8.98
C GLN A 21 -6.58 -0.14 -10.05
N GLN A 22 -5.59 0.45 -10.70
CA GLN A 22 -4.76 -0.24 -11.70
C GLN A 22 -3.97 -1.40 -11.07
N TRP A 23 -3.36 -1.17 -9.90
CA TRP A 23 -2.62 -2.19 -9.16
C TRP A 23 -3.54 -3.35 -8.76
N LYS A 24 -4.74 -3.06 -8.24
CA LYS A 24 -5.74 -4.08 -7.92
C LYS A 24 -6.13 -4.89 -9.16
N ALA A 25 -6.42 -4.23 -10.27
CA ALA A 25 -6.78 -4.90 -11.53
C ALA A 25 -5.63 -5.78 -12.05
N THR A 26 -4.40 -5.27 -12.00
CA THR A 26 -3.20 -5.99 -12.46
C THR A 26 -2.94 -7.25 -11.64
N HIS A 27 -3.22 -7.22 -10.33
CA HIS A 27 -2.99 -8.34 -9.42
C HIS A 27 -4.26 -9.12 -9.07
N GLY A 28 -5.40 -8.83 -9.70
CA GLY A 28 -6.67 -9.50 -9.45
C GLY A 28 -7.19 -9.35 -8.01
N LYS A 29 -6.90 -8.24 -7.35
CA LYS A 29 -7.28 -8.00 -5.94
C LYS A 29 -8.70 -7.45 -5.85
N VAL A 30 -9.53 -8.12 -5.05
CA VAL A 30 -10.90 -7.72 -4.74
C VAL A 30 -11.04 -7.69 -3.23
N TYR A 31 -11.44 -6.55 -2.68
CA TYR A 31 -11.60 -6.35 -1.24
C TYR A 31 -13.03 -5.93 -0.92
N GLY A 32 -13.52 -6.31 0.25
CA GLY A 32 -14.78 -5.78 0.80
C GLY A 32 -14.63 -4.32 1.29
N PRO A 33 -15.74 -3.61 1.53
CA PRO A 33 -15.72 -2.21 1.98
C PRO A 33 -14.98 -2.02 3.32
N ASP A 34 -15.05 -3.00 4.21
CA ASP A 34 -14.33 -2.99 5.49
C ASP A 34 -12.83 -3.28 5.35
N GLU A 35 -12.44 -3.98 4.28
CA GLU A 35 -11.05 -4.39 4.05
C GLU A 35 -10.26 -3.38 3.20
N GLU A 36 -10.91 -2.78 2.21
CA GLU A 36 -10.27 -1.91 1.22
C GLU A 36 -9.56 -0.73 1.88
N GLY A 37 -10.14 -0.14 2.93
CA GLY A 37 -9.57 1.03 3.56
C GLY A 37 -8.21 0.77 4.24
N TRP A 38 -8.09 -0.33 4.98
CA TRP A 38 -6.82 -0.64 5.63
C TRP A 38 -5.81 -1.20 4.62
N ARG A 39 -6.25 -1.97 3.62
CA ARG A 39 -5.39 -2.45 2.52
C ARG A 39 -4.79 -1.29 1.73
N ARG A 40 -5.60 -0.28 1.44
CA ARG A 40 -5.16 0.96 0.79
C ARG A 40 -4.15 1.72 1.65
N THR A 41 -4.35 1.77 2.97
CA THR A 41 -3.37 2.37 3.90
C THR A 41 -2.01 1.67 3.84
N VAL A 42 -2.01 0.32 3.79
CA VAL A 42 -0.77 -0.46 3.70
C VAL A 42 -0.10 -0.26 2.35
N TRP A 43 -0.87 -0.24 1.27
CA TRP A 43 -0.39 -0.01 -0.08
C TRP A 43 0.27 1.36 -0.25
N GLU A 44 -0.35 2.44 0.26
CA GLU A 44 0.23 3.78 0.21
C GLU A 44 1.53 3.88 1.02
N LYS A 45 1.61 3.18 2.17
CA LYS A 45 2.85 3.10 2.96
C LYS A 45 3.96 2.39 2.19
N ASN A 46 3.65 1.25 1.58
CA ASN A 46 4.63 0.49 0.80
C ASN A 46 5.07 1.27 -0.45
N LYS A 47 4.17 1.99 -1.11
CA LYS A 47 4.52 2.89 -2.22
C LYS A 47 5.53 3.95 -1.80
N LYS A 48 5.29 4.65 -0.68
CA LYS A 48 6.23 5.65 -0.15
C LYS A 48 7.60 5.06 0.15
N MET A 49 7.66 3.84 0.68
CA MET A 49 8.91 3.13 0.92
C MET A 49 9.65 2.79 -0.38
N VAL A 50 8.93 2.33 -1.41
CA VAL A 50 9.49 2.05 -2.73
C VAL A 50 10.03 3.32 -3.37
N ASP A 51 9.24 4.41 -3.35
CA ASP A 51 9.63 5.69 -3.94
C ASP A 51 10.86 6.27 -3.26
N LEU A 52 10.91 6.23 -1.92
CA LEU A 52 12.08 6.66 -1.14
C LEU A 52 13.33 5.83 -1.49
N HIS A 53 13.22 4.51 -1.54
CA HIS A 53 14.35 3.65 -1.89
C HIS A 53 14.85 3.89 -3.31
N ASN A 54 13.93 4.10 -4.26
CA ASN A 54 14.26 4.41 -5.64
C ASN A 54 14.90 5.79 -5.78
N GLU A 55 14.56 6.74 -4.92
CA GLU A 55 15.25 8.02 -4.82
C GLU A 55 16.68 7.84 -4.28
N GLU A 56 16.89 7.01 -3.27
CA GLU A 56 18.23 6.66 -2.79
C GLU A 56 19.08 5.96 -3.85
N TYR A 57 18.47 5.09 -4.66
CA TYR A 57 19.13 4.48 -5.83
C TYR A 57 19.59 5.54 -6.84
N LYS A 58 18.73 6.52 -7.18
CA LYS A 58 19.11 7.64 -8.07
C LYS A 58 20.26 8.48 -7.51
N GLN A 59 20.38 8.55 -6.19
CA GLN A 59 21.47 9.23 -5.49
C GLN A 59 22.71 8.35 -5.30
N GLY A 60 22.71 7.12 -5.83
CA GLY A 60 23.83 6.17 -5.72
C GLY A 60 24.01 5.54 -4.34
N ARG A 61 23.04 5.70 -3.43
CA ARG A 61 23.07 5.12 -2.07
C ARG A 61 22.56 3.69 -2.00
N SER A 62 21.75 3.28 -2.98
CA SER A 62 21.24 1.92 -3.12
C SER A 62 21.75 1.29 -4.42
N GLY A 63 22.08 0.00 -4.38
CA GLY A 63 22.50 -0.77 -5.56
C GLY A 63 21.35 -1.41 -6.34
N TYR A 64 20.11 -1.29 -5.86
CA TYR A 64 18.92 -1.87 -6.47
C TYR A 64 17.73 -0.91 -6.36
N THR A 65 16.70 -1.17 -7.15
CA THR A 65 15.41 -0.48 -7.10
C THR A 65 14.34 -1.42 -6.56
N LEU A 66 13.33 -0.84 -5.90
CA LEU A 66 12.13 -1.55 -5.51
C LEU A 66 10.98 -1.23 -6.48
N GLY A 67 9.99 -2.12 -6.53
CA GLY A 67 8.79 -1.93 -7.33
C GLY A 67 7.57 -2.39 -6.56
N MET A 68 6.42 -1.77 -6.85
CA MET A 68 5.14 -2.23 -6.35
C MET A 68 4.83 -3.62 -6.92
N ASN A 69 4.44 -4.56 -6.07
CA ASN A 69 4.18 -5.95 -6.44
C ASN A 69 2.89 -6.46 -5.78
N ALA A 70 2.56 -7.74 -5.99
CA ALA A 70 1.32 -8.34 -5.46
C ALA A 70 1.24 -8.40 -3.92
N PHE A 71 2.35 -8.11 -3.22
CA PHE A 71 2.46 -8.04 -1.77
C PHE A 71 2.49 -6.60 -1.25
N SER A 72 2.33 -5.61 -2.13
CA SER A 72 2.30 -4.20 -1.72
C SER A 72 1.13 -3.84 -0.82
N ASP A 73 0.10 -4.68 -0.71
CA ASP A 73 -1.00 -4.57 0.26
C ASP A 73 -0.75 -5.32 1.58
N MET A 74 0.41 -5.97 1.74
CA MET A 74 0.79 -6.69 2.94
C MET A 74 1.72 -5.84 3.81
N THR A 75 1.48 -5.86 5.10
CA THR A 75 2.41 -5.27 6.07
C THR A 75 3.71 -6.07 6.12
N GLN A 76 4.80 -5.44 6.53
CA GLN A 76 6.06 -6.17 6.75
C GLN A 76 5.91 -7.30 7.77
N GLU A 77 5.00 -7.17 8.73
CA GLU A 77 4.71 -8.21 9.71
C GLU A 77 3.98 -9.41 9.08
N GLU A 78 2.97 -9.16 8.24
CA GLU A 78 2.31 -10.22 7.46
C GLU A 78 3.31 -10.89 6.50
N PHE A 79 4.15 -10.11 5.81
CA PHE A 79 5.17 -10.66 4.93
C PHE A 79 6.15 -11.56 5.69
N ARG A 80 6.63 -11.11 6.86
CA ARG A 80 7.47 -11.92 7.75
C ARG A 80 6.76 -13.19 8.19
N ARG A 81 5.49 -13.13 8.62
CA ARG A 81 4.72 -14.31 9.06
C ARG A 81 4.45 -15.32 7.94
N THR A 82 4.17 -14.85 6.72
CA THR A 82 3.77 -15.73 5.61
C THR A 82 4.96 -16.28 4.84
N LYS A 83 6.09 -15.57 4.78
CA LYS A 83 7.26 -15.95 3.96
C LYS A 83 8.52 -16.28 4.75
N CYS A 84 8.68 -15.75 5.96
CA CYS A 84 9.77 -16.13 6.85
C CYS A 84 9.20 -17.05 7.92
N GLY A 85 9.20 -18.36 7.63
CA GLY A 85 8.71 -19.38 8.55
C GLY A 85 9.34 -19.21 9.94
N LYS A 86 8.50 -19.37 10.97
CA LYS A 86 8.87 -19.35 12.37
C LYS A 86 10.05 -20.30 12.59
N MET A 87 11.20 -19.74 12.92
CA MET A 87 12.37 -20.50 13.38
C MET A 87 12.11 -21.04 14.78
#